data_AF-A0A954HDJ4-F1
#
_entry.id   AF-A0A954HDJ4-F1
#
_cell.length_a   1.000
_cell.length_b   1.000
_cell.length_c   1.000
_cell.angle_alpha   90.00
_cell.angle_beta   90.00
_cell.angle_gamma   90.00
#
_symmetry.space_group_name_H-M   'P 1'
#
loop_
_entity.id
_entity.type
_entity.pdbx_description
1 polymer ?
#
loop_
_entity_poly.entity_id
_entity_poly.type
_entity_poly.pdbx_seq_one_letter_code
_entity_poly.pdbx_strand_id
1 'polypeptide(L)'
;TGLKIVEVDWSKPIEGGPPFSRIPDTERVLKADLVFLALGFLGPESPVAKQLGVECDDRSNYKADYGKYATNVDGVFAAGDCRRGQSLIVWAINEGRGVARECDRYLMGSTQLPG
;
A
#
# COMPACT_ATOMS: atom_id res chain seq x y z
N THR A 1 14.64 18.57 25.22
CA THR A 1 14.10 18.26 23.88
C THR A 1 12.87 17.37 24.04
N GLY A 2 11.90 17.42 23.13
CA GLY A 2 10.63 16.67 23.25
C GLY A 2 9.71 16.82 22.04
N LEU A 3 8.60 16.09 22.02
CA LEU A 3 7.60 16.09 20.94
C LEU A 3 6.40 16.96 21.32
N LYS A 4 6.12 18.00 20.54
CA LYS A 4 4.90 18.81 20.70
C LYS A 4 3.72 18.09 20.07
N ILE A 5 2.65 17.88 20.85
CA ILE A 5 1.42 17.22 20.43
C ILE A 5 0.20 18.11 20.70
N VAL A 6 -0.91 17.80 20.06
CA VAL A 6 -2.23 18.42 20.27
C VAL A 6 -3.28 17.31 20.26
N GLU A 7 -4.35 17.45 21.02
CA GLU A 7 -5.46 16.50 20.99
C GLU A 7 -6.35 16.76 19.77
N VAL A 8 -6.96 15.69 19.26
CA VAL A 8 -7.83 15.74 18.09
C VAL A 8 -9.20 15.14 18.39
N ASP A 9 -10.24 15.74 17.82
CA ASP A 9 -11.63 15.31 17.91
C ASP A 9 -12.05 14.66 16.58
N TRP A 10 -12.20 13.34 16.60
CA TRP A 10 -12.62 12.53 15.45
C TRP A 10 -14.11 12.65 15.13
N SER A 11 -14.92 13.21 16.04
CA SER A 11 -16.35 13.47 15.78
C SER A 11 -16.59 14.74 14.95
N LYS A 12 -15.54 15.54 14.74
CA LYS A 12 -15.58 16.82 14.02
C LYS A 12 -14.58 16.83 12.88
N PRO A 13 -14.86 16.12 11.77
CA PRO A 13 -14.02 16.15 10.57
C PRO A 13 -14.06 17.54 9.93
N ILE A 14 -13.00 17.87 9.18
CA ILE A 14 -12.91 19.10 8.40
C ILE A 14 -13.27 18.76 6.95
N GLU A 15 -14.24 19.47 6.37
CA GLU A 15 -14.65 19.27 4.98
C GLU A 15 -13.46 19.50 4.02
N GLY A 16 -13.16 18.52 3.17
CA GLY A 16 -11.99 18.55 2.27
C GLY A 16 -10.64 18.44 2.97
N GLY A 17 -10.61 18.15 4.27
CA GLY A 17 -9.41 18.09 5.09
C GLY A 17 -9.23 16.77 5.84
N PRO A 18 -8.42 16.77 6.91
CA PRO A 18 -8.25 15.62 7.78
C PRO A 18 -9.58 15.14 8.39
N PRO A 19 -9.73 13.83 8.67
CA PRO A 19 -10.95 13.25 9.26
C PRO A 19 -11.12 13.57 10.75
N PHE A 20 -10.49 14.65 11.23
CA PHE A 20 -10.50 15.11 12.61
C PHE A 20 -10.21 16.61 12.66
N SER A 21 -10.58 17.27 13.76
CA SER A 21 -10.21 18.65 14.07
C SER A 21 -9.32 18.72 15.31
N ARG A 22 -8.49 19.77 15.43
CA ARG A 22 -7.66 19.99 16.64
C ARG A 22 -8.53 20.56 17.76
N ILE A 23 -8.30 20.11 18.98
CA ILE A 23 -8.93 20.69 20.18
C ILE A 23 -8.05 21.86 20.64
N PRO A 24 -8.55 23.11 20.63
CA PRO A 24 -7.81 24.27 21.10
C PRO A 24 -7.29 24.10 22.53
N ASP A 25 -6.17 24.74 22.84
CA ASP A 25 -5.55 24.78 24.19
C ASP A 25 -5.14 23.42 24.78
N THR A 26 -5.08 22.37 23.97
CA THR A 26 -4.59 21.03 24.38
C THR A 26 -3.13 20.75 24.01
N GLU A 27 -2.44 21.77 23.46
CA GLU A 27 -1.06 21.64 23.06
C GLU A 27 -0.15 21.36 24.27
N ARG A 28 0.65 20.30 24.19
CA ARG A 28 1.63 19.96 25.23
C ARG A 28 2.88 19.35 24.65
N VAL A 29 3.98 19.40 25.42
CA VAL A 29 5.25 18.78 25.05
C VAL A 29 5.43 17.49 25.82
N LEU A 30 5.54 16.37 25.11
CA LEU A 30 6.00 15.11 25.67
C LEU A 30 7.54 15.13 25.71
N LYS A 31 8.13 14.95 26.89
CA LYS A 31 9.59 14.85 27.01
C LYS A 31 10.06 13.59 26.27
N ALA A 32 10.99 13.75 25.35
CA ALA A 32 11.53 12.66 24.56
C ALA A 32 12.96 13.00 24.11
N ASP A 33 13.86 12.03 24.23
CA ASP A 33 15.24 12.14 23.75
C ASP A 33 15.37 11.61 22.32
N LEU A 34 14.48 10.70 21.90
CA LEU A 34 14.40 10.13 20.56
C LEU A 34 12.94 9.87 20.16
N VAL A 35 12.61 10.05 18.88
CA VAL A 35 11.27 9.85 18.31
C VAL A 35 11.36 8.93 17.09
N PHE A 36 10.59 7.84 17.09
CA PHE A 36 10.43 6.94 15.95
C PHE A 36 9.04 7.12 15.33
N LEU A 37 9.00 7.47 14.05
CA LEU A 37 7.75 7.61 13.30
C LEU A 37 7.45 6.30 12.56
N ALA A 38 6.54 5.48 13.11
CA ALA A 38 6.11 4.21 12.52
C ALA A 38 4.81 4.38 11.72
N LEU A 39 4.84 5.27 10.71
CA LEU A 39 3.65 5.66 9.93
C LEU A 39 3.28 4.67 8.80
N GLY A 40 4.06 3.60 8.65
CA GLY A 40 3.92 2.66 7.54
C GLY A 40 4.47 3.22 6.23
N PHE A 41 4.04 2.62 5.11
CA PHE A 41 4.40 3.03 3.75
C PHE A 41 3.15 3.14 2.88
N LEU A 42 3.18 3.99 1.86
CA LEU A 42 2.05 4.22 0.96
C LEU A 42 1.98 3.21 -0.19
N GLY A 43 3.15 2.82 -0.72
CA GLY A 43 3.29 1.92 -1.86
C GLY A 43 4.76 1.63 -2.15
N PRO A 44 5.06 0.86 -3.22
CA PRO A 44 6.42 0.56 -3.64
C PRO A 44 7.17 1.80 -4.15
N GLU A 45 8.51 1.73 -4.14
CA GLU A 45 9.33 2.80 -4.71
C GLU A 45 9.10 2.95 -6.23
N SER A 46 9.00 4.18 -6.70
CA SER A 46 8.68 4.46 -8.12
C SER A 46 9.69 4.01 -9.19
N PRO A 47 11.01 3.85 -8.94
CA PRO A 47 11.96 3.55 -10.01
C PRO A 47 11.62 2.30 -10.82
N VAL A 48 11.18 1.22 -10.17
CA VAL A 48 10.85 -0.04 -10.84
C VAL A 48 9.63 0.12 -11.75
N ALA A 49 8.55 0.72 -11.25
CA ALA A 49 7.37 1.00 -12.07
C ALA A 49 7.70 1.88 -13.29
N LYS A 50 8.49 2.95 -13.09
CA LYS A 50 8.89 3.86 -14.17
C LYS A 50 9.77 3.18 -15.22
N GLN A 51 10.73 2.37 -14.80
CA GLN A 51 11.63 1.66 -15.71
C GLN A 51 10.91 0.59 -16.53
N LEU A 52 9.92 -0.08 -15.94
CA LEU A 52 9.12 -1.10 -16.62
C LEU A 52 7.94 -0.51 -17.40
N GLY A 53 7.55 0.75 -17.15
CA GLY A 53 6.35 1.35 -17.73
C GLY A 53 5.05 0.86 -17.09
N VAL A 54 5.10 0.36 -15.86
CA VAL A 54 3.93 -0.14 -15.12
C VAL A 54 3.09 1.02 -14.60
N GLU A 55 1.80 1.01 -14.91
CA GLU A 55 0.82 1.93 -14.36
C GLU A 55 0.63 1.70 -12.84
N CYS A 56 0.46 2.79 -12.10
CA CYS A 56 0.10 2.75 -10.69
C CYS A 56 -1.37 3.13 -10.47
N ASP A 57 -1.97 2.65 -9.38
CA ASP A 57 -3.25 3.14 -8.88
C ASP A 57 -3.11 4.49 -8.14
N ASP A 58 -4.24 5.07 -7.72
CA ASP A 58 -4.29 6.34 -6.98
C ASP A 58 -3.54 6.30 -5.64
N ARG A 59 -3.19 5.10 -5.16
CA ARG A 59 -2.44 4.85 -3.92
C ARG A 59 -0.98 4.50 -4.19
N SER A 60 -0.48 4.71 -5.41
CA SER A 60 0.89 4.38 -5.86
C SER A 60 1.24 2.89 -5.95
N ASN A 61 0.28 1.97 -5.75
CA ASN A 61 0.52 0.54 -5.94
C ASN A 61 0.54 0.20 -7.43
N TYR A 62 1.23 -0.88 -7.80
CA TYR A 62 1.23 -1.39 -9.15
C TYR A 62 -0.18 -1.86 -9.52
N LYS A 63 -0.72 -1.28 -10.58
CA LYS A 63 -2.09 -1.52 -11.02
C LYS A 63 -2.18 -2.90 -11.65
N ALA A 64 -2.85 -3.81 -10.94
CA ALA A 64 -3.23 -5.12 -11.46
C ALA A 64 -4.48 -5.63 -10.73
N ASP A 65 -5.42 -6.19 -11.50
CA ASP A 65 -6.68 -6.72 -10.97
C ASP A 65 -6.43 -7.94 -10.08
N TYR A 66 -7.12 -8.01 -8.94
CA TYR A 66 -7.08 -9.21 -8.10
C TYR A 66 -7.58 -10.43 -8.88
N GLY A 67 -6.85 -11.53 -8.78
CA GLY A 67 -7.14 -12.78 -9.50
C GLY A 67 -6.55 -12.88 -10.90
N LYS A 68 -6.21 -11.76 -11.55
CA LYS A 68 -5.49 -11.73 -12.84
C LYS A 68 -4.01 -11.40 -12.67
N TYR A 69 -3.68 -10.48 -11.77
CA TYR A 69 -2.32 -10.05 -11.41
C TYR A 69 -1.47 -9.46 -12.55
N ALA A 70 -1.94 -9.46 -13.80
CA ALA A 70 -1.29 -8.83 -14.93
C ALA A 70 -1.36 -7.30 -14.82
N THR A 71 -0.24 -6.65 -15.14
CA THR A 71 -0.16 -5.19 -15.27
C THR A 71 -0.53 -4.74 -16.69
N ASN A 72 -0.38 -3.45 -16.99
CA ASN A 72 -0.48 -2.93 -18.36
C ASN A 72 0.68 -3.35 -19.27
N VAL A 73 1.79 -3.85 -18.72
CA VAL A 73 2.97 -4.29 -19.46
C VAL A 73 2.88 -5.79 -19.68
N ASP A 74 2.93 -6.22 -20.94
CA ASP A 74 2.80 -7.62 -21.32
C ASP A 74 3.89 -8.49 -20.68
N GLY A 75 3.49 -9.64 -20.14
CA GLY A 75 4.37 -10.52 -19.38
C GLY A 75 4.81 -10.01 -17.99
N VAL A 76 4.34 -8.86 -17.53
CA VAL A 76 4.65 -8.30 -16.19
C VAL A 76 3.44 -8.41 -15.28
N PHE A 77 3.67 -9.00 -14.10
CA PHE A 77 2.63 -9.25 -13.09
C PHE A 77 3.02 -8.64 -11.73
N ALA A 78 2.02 -8.36 -10.90
CA ALA A 78 2.19 -7.78 -9.57
C ALA A 78 1.32 -8.49 -8.52
N ALA A 79 1.85 -8.66 -7.31
CA ALA A 79 1.18 -9.33 -6.19
C ALA A 79 1.73 -8.86 -4.84
N GLY A 80 0.96 -9.03 -3.76
CA GLY A 80 1.38 -8.68 -2.41
C GLY A 80 1.36 -7.17 -2.18
N ASP A 81 2.19 -6.67 -1.26
CA ASP A 81 2.12 -5.28 -0.80
C ASP A 81 2.36 -4.25 -1.92
N CYS A 82 3.12 -4.58 -2.98
CA CYS A 82 3.32 -3.67 -4.10
C CYS A 82 2.07 -3.50 -4.98
N ARG A 83 1.12 -4.44 -4.94
CA ARG A 83 -0.16 -4.38 -5.67
C ARG A 83 -1.33 -3.99 -4.76
N ARG A 84 -1.36 -4.56 -3.55
CA ARG A 84 -2.46 -4.43 -2.58
C ARG A 84 -2.30 -3.21 -1.66
N GLY A 85 -1.07 -2.76 -1.45
CA GLY A 85 -0.68 -1.94 -0.31
C GLY A 85 -0.49 -2.77 0.96
N GLN A 86 0.07 -2.14 2.00
CA GLN A 86 0.39 -2.76 3.29
C GLN A 86 -0.74 -3.67 3.81
N SER A 87 -0.44 -4.96 4.03
CA SER A 87 -1.41 -5.95 4.49
C SER A 87 -0.78 -7.04 5.35
N LEU A 88 -1.49 -8.16 5.53
CA LEU A 88 -1.00 -9.32 6.27
C LEU A 88 -0.17 -10.23 5.37
N ILE A 89 0.80 -10.93 5.95
CA ILE A 89 1.64 -11.90 5.24
C ILE A 89 0.83 -12.99 4.50
N VAL A 90 -0.31 -13.41 5.07
CA VAL A 90 -1.19 -14.40 4.44
C VAL A 90 -1.77 -13.90 3.11
N TRP A 91 -1.98 -12.58 2.97
CA TRP A 91 -2.42 -12.00 1.70
C TRP A 91 -1.30 -12.00 0.66
N ALA A 92 -0.07 -11.68 1.06
CA ALA A 92 1.09 -11.77 0.18
C ALA A 92 1.30 -13.21 -0.32
N ILE A 93 1.14 -14.21 0.56
CA ILE A 93 1.22 -15.64 0.19
C ILE A 93 0.08 -16.02 -0.78
N ASN A 94 -1.15 -15.61 -0.47
CA ASN A 94 -2.31 -15.89 -1.32
C ASN A 94 -2.16 -15.28 -2.72
N GLU A 95 -1.81 -13.99 -2.80
CA GLU A 95 -1.59 -13.32 -4.08
C GLU A 95 -0.34 -13.87 -4.79
N GLY A 96 0.69 -14.28 -4.05
CA GLY A 96 1.87 -14.96 -4.60
C GLY A 96 1.53 -16.28 -5.30
N ARG A 97 0.64 -17.08 -4.72
CA ARG A 97 0.11 -18.30 -5.36
C ARG A 97 -0.75 -17.96 -6.59
N GLY A 98 -1.57 -16.93 -6.47
CA GLY A 98 -2.41 -16.44 -7.56
C GLY A 98 -1.59 -15.97 -8.76
N VAL A 99 -0.54 -15.17 -8.55
CA VAL A 99 0.31 -14.69 -9.64
C VAL A 99 1.11 -15.81 -10.27
N ALA A 100 1.58 -16.79 -9.50
CA ALA A 100 2.24 -17.97 -10.05
C ALA A 100 1.33 -18.73 -11.03
N ARG A 101 0.05 -18.89 -10.69
CA ARG A 101 -0.96 -19.49 -11.59
C ARG A 101 -1.18 -18.70 -12.87
N GLU A 102 -1.24 -17.37 -12.78
CA GLU A 102 -1.47 -16.53 -13.97
C GLU A 102 -0.21 -16.43 -14.85
N CYS A 103 0.99 -16.41 -14.27
CA CYS A 103 2.24 -16.54 -15.01
C CYS A 103 2.34 -17.89 -15.74
N ASP A 104 2.00 -18.99 -15.08
CA ASP A 104 1.98 -20.33 -15.68
C ASP A 104 0.99 -20.38 -16.86
N ARG A 105 -0.23 -19.88 -16.66
CA ARG A 105 -1.23 -19.77 -17.73
C ARG A 105 -0.74 -18.92 -18.91
N TYR A 106 -0.06 -17.80 -18.64
CA TYR A 106 0.48 -16.93 -19.69
C TYR A 106 1.56 -17.63 -20.53
N LEU A 107 2.48 -18.35 -19.89
CA LEU A 107 3.58 -19.04 -20.57
C LEU A 107 3.13 -20.32 -21.28
N MET A 108 2.17 -21.05 -20.71
CA MET A 108 1.78 -22.39 -21.16
C MET A 108 0.44 -22.42 -21.92
N GLY A 109 -0.31 -21.33 -21.93
CA GLY A 109 -1.68 -21.24 -22.48
C GLY A 109 -2.77 -21.90 -21.62
N SER A 110 -2.39 -22.66 -20.59
CA SER A 110 -3.28 -23.28 -19.61
C SER A 110 -2.53 -23.47 -18.28
N THR A 111 -3.22 -23.79 -17.19
CA THR A 111 -2.58 -24.04 -15.89
C THR A 111 -3.28 -25.16 -15.14
N GLN A 112 -2.49 -25.97 -14.43
CA GLN A 112 -3.00 -26.99 -13.49
C GLN A 112 -2.82 -26.55 -12.02
N LEU A 113 -2.28 -25.35 -11.78
CA LEU A 113 -2.09 -24.84 -10.43
C LEU A 113 -3.44 -24.51 -9.78
N PRO A 114 -3.63 -24.86 -8.49
CA PRO A 114 -4.89 -24.61 -7.79
C PRO A 114 -5.15 -23.11 -7.60
N GLY A 115 -6.42 -22.75 -7.47
CA GLY A 115 -6.88 -21.39 -7.19
C GLY A 115 -7.10 -21.06 -5.73
#